data_AF-A0A354CK45-F1
#
_entry.id   AF-A0A354CK45-F1
#
_cell.length_a   1.000
_cell.length_b   1.000
_cell.length_c   1.000
_cell.angle_alpha   90.00
_cell.angle_beta   90.00
_cell.angle_gamma   90.00
#
_symmetry.space_group_name_H-M   'P 1'
#
loop_
_entity.id
_entity.type
_entity.pdbx_description
1 polymer ?
#
loop_
_entity_poly.entity_id
_entity_poly.type
_entity_poly.pdbx_seq_one_letter_code
_entity_poly.pdbx_strand_id
1 'polypeptide(L)'
;GATMGYLAQHQNLDTDNTIFDELLSIKADILNMESTMRRLEADMKNVDGAELEDMLERYSRLTHSFEQMNGYAYKSEITGVLKGLGFTEEDFTKKVNTLSGGQKTRVALGRLLLTKPDIILLDEPTN
;
A
#
# COMPACT_ATOMS: atom_id res chain seq x y z
N GLY A 1 -14.77 -15.87 -5.51
CA GLY A 1 -15.90 -14.90 -5.54
C GLY A 1 -15.34 -13.57 -5.98
N ALA A 2 -16.09 -12.77 -6.72
CA ALA A 2 -15.63 -11.45 -7.17
C ALA A 2 -15.58 -10.45 -5.99
N THR A 3 -14.55 -9.62 -5.96
CA THR A 3 -14.36 -8.51 -5.02
C THR A 3 -14.88 -7.21 -5.64
N MET A 4 -15.57 -6.39 -4.84
CA MET A 4 -16.21 -5.16 -5.32
C MET A 4 -15.72 -3.95 -4.54
N GLY A 5 -15.28 -2.93 -5.26
CA GLY A 5 -14.90 -1.63 -4.73
C GLY A 5 -15.98 -0.58 -5.01
N TYR A 6 -16.24 0.31 -4.05
CA TYR A 6 -17.22 1.39 -4.18
C TYR A 6 -16.60 2.74 -3.79
N LEU A 7 -16.82 3.76 -4.63
CA LEU A 7 -16.41 5.13 -4.37
C LEU A 7 -17.65 6.04 -4.31
N ALA A 8 -17.93 6.60 -3.13
CA ALA A 8 -19.00 7.58 -2.91
C ALA A 8 -18.50 9.03 -3.06
N GLN A 9 -19.40 9.95 -3.43
CA GLN A 9 -19.11 11.38 -3.65
C GLN A 9 -18.53 12.12 -2.42
N HIS A 10 -18.81 11.66 -1.21
CA HIS A 10 -18.37 12.31 0.03
C HIS A 10 -17.50 11.36 0.86
N GLN A 11 -16.29 11.06 0.37
CA GLN A 11 -15.27 10.51 1.26
C GLN A 11 -14.60 11.68 1.99
N ASN A 12 -14.95 11.86 3.26
CA ASN A 12 -14.22 12.73 4.17
C ASN A 12 -12.84 12.10 4.47
N LEU A 13 -11.94 12.12 3.48
CA LEU A 13 -10.52 11.91 3.65
C LEU A 13 -9.95 13.16 4.30
N ASP A 14 -9.99 13.17 5.63
CA ASP A 14 -9.45 14.24 6.46
C ASP A 14 -8.39 13.65 7.38
N THR A 15 -7.28 13.22 6.75
CA THR A 15 -6.13 12.66 7.44
C THR A 15 -4.97 13.65 7.39
N ASP A 16 -4.14 13.62 8.44
CA ASP A 16 -2.87 14.35 8.48
C ASP A 16 -1.73 13.58 7.77
N ASN A 17 -2.07 12.54 7.01
CA ASN A 17 -1.11 11.79 6.21
C ASN A 17 -0.71 12.58 4.96
N THR A 18 0.45 12.27 4.41
CA THR A 18 0.77 12.70 3.05
C THR A 18 -0.04 11.88 2.04
N ILE A 19 -0.18 12.36 0.80
CA ILE A 19 -0.83 11.59 -0.27
C ILE A 19 -0.20 10.20 -0.40
N PHE A 20 1.14 10.13 -0.38
CA PHE A 20 1.84 8.86 -0.52
C PHE A 20 1.58 7.94 0.67
N ASP A 21 1.67 8.45 1.90
CA ASP A 21 1.43 7.66 3.11
C ASP A 21 0.00 7.12 3.17
N GLU A 22 -0.97 7.90 2.69
CA GLU A 22 -2.36 7.51 2.63
C GLU A 22 -2.59 6.29 1.73
N LEU A 23 -1.92 6.23 0.58
CA LEU A 23 -1.97 5.06 -0.31
C LEU A 23 -1.08 3.92 0.20
N LEU A 24 0.05 4.25 0.81
CA LEU A 24 0.97 3.30 1.41
C LEU A 24 0.30 2.50 2.54
N SER A 25 -0.64 3.11 3.27
CA SER A 25 -1.43 2.45 4.32
C SER A 25 -2.20 1.22 3.82
N ILE A 26 -2.58 1.18 2.54
CA ILE A 26 -3.25 0.03 1.90
C ILE A 26 -2.30 -1.18 1.81
N LYS A 27 -0.99 -0.95 1.85
CA LYS A 27 0.05 -1.98 1.77
C LYS A 27 0.66 -2.30 3.15
N ALA A 28 -0.08 -2.05 4.23
CA ALA A 28 0.38 -2.28 5.61
C ALA A 28 0.90 -3.71 5.83
N ASP A 29 0.25 -4.73 5.26
CA ASP A 29 0.70 -6.11 5.37
C ASP A 29 2.08 -6.33 4.74
N ILE A 30 2.33 -5.75 3.55
CA ILE A 30 3.63 -5.80 2.88
C ILE A 30 4.70 -5.12 3.74
N LEU A 31 4.39 -3.95 4.32
CA LEU A 31 5.32 -3.23 5.21
C LEU A 31 5.65 -4.02 6.48
N ASN A 32 4.65 -4.67 7.08
CA ASN A 32 4.84 -5.50 8.26
C ASN A 32 5.69 -6.74 7.94
N MET A 33 5.49 -7.35 6.78
CA MET A 33 6.33 -8.45 6.30
C MET A 33 7.78 -7.98 6.08
N GLU A 34 7.99 -6.85 5.39
CA GLU A 34 9.33 -6.29 5.17
C GLU A 34 10.05 -6.00 6.50
N SER A 35 9.36 -5.39 7.47
CA SER A 35 9.90 -5.14 8.80
C SER A 35 10.26 -6.43 9.54
N THR A 36 9.40 -7.44 9.46
CA THR A 36 9.62 -8.75 10.08
C THR A 36 10.81 -9.48 9.44
N MET A 37 10.94 -9.44 8.11
CA MET A 37 12.10 -9.99 7.39
C MET A 37 13.40 -9.36 7.87
N ARG A 38 13.46 -8.02 7.93
CA ARG A 38 14.65 -7.29 8.43
C ARG A 38 15.01 -7.64 9.86
N ARG A 39 14.00 -7.85 10.73
CA ARG A 39 14.24 -8.28 12.11
C ARG A 39 14.80 -9.70 12.16
N LEU A 40 14.20 -10.64 11.43
CA LEU A 40 14.72 -12.01 11.35
C LEU A 40 16.17 -12.04 10.85
N GLU A 41 16.50 -11.27 9.82
CA GLU A 41 17.88 -11.14 9.32
C GLU A 41 18.86 -10.58 10.35
N ALA A 42 18.41 -9.65 11.20
CA ALA A 42 19.24 -9.09 12.26
C ALA A 42 19.47 -10.10 13.39
N ASP A 43 18.41 -10.80 13.79
CA ASP A 43 18.42 -11.79 14.88
C ASP A 43 19.24 -13.03 14.50
N MET A 44 19.17 -13.46 13.22
CA MET A 44 19.93 -14.59 12.66
C MET A 44 21.45 -14.46 12.85
N LYS A 45 21.98 -13.25 13.00
CA LYS A 45 23.42 -13.02 13.21
C LYS A 45 23.90 -13.46 14.59
N ASN A 46 22.99 -13.71 15.53
CA ASN A 46 23.28 -13.96 16.94
C ASN A 46 22.80 -15.33 17.43
N VAL A 47 22.29 -16.18 16.54
CA VAL A 47 21.75 -17.51 16.86
C VAL A 47 22.41 -18.57 15.99
N ASP A 48 22.45 -19.81 16.49
CA ASP A 48 23.08 -20.95 15.84
C ASP A 48 22.24 -22.23 16.02
N GLY A 49 22.60 -23.29 15.30
CA GLY A 49 22.01 -24.62 15.45
C GLY A 49 20.51 -24.63 15.11
N ALA A 50 19.72 -25.30 15.95
CA ALA A 50 18.29 -25.51 15.69
C ALA A 50 17.47 -24.20 15.69
N GLU A 51 17.89 -23.19 16.47
CA GLU A 51 17.21 -21.89 16.49
C GLU A 51 17.41 -21.12 15.18
N LEU A 52 18.64 -21.15 14.66
CA LEU A 52 18.94 -20.59 13.34
C LEU A 52 18.14 -21.30 12.24
N GLU A 53 18.01 -22.62 12.30
CA GLU A 53 17.25 -23.41 11.33
C GLU A 53 15.75 -23.04 11.31
N ASP A 54 15.10 -22.91 12.48
CA ASP A 54 13.70 -22.43 12.57
C ASP A 54 13.54 -21.03 11.98
N MET A 55 14.46 -20.12 12.30
CA MET A 55 14.44 -18.76 11.79
C MET A 55 14.58 -18.71 10.27
N LEU A 56 15.47 -19.54 9.69
CA LEU A 56 15.66 -19.64 8.24
C LEU A 56 14.40 -20.15 7.54
N GLU A 57 13.73 -21.15 8.12
CA GLU A 57 12.47 -21.66 7.58
C GLU A 57 11.36 -20.60 7.61
N ARG A 58 11.24 -19.86 8.71
CA ARG A 58 10.28 -18.76 8.85
C ARG A 58 10.57 -17.62 7.86
N TYR A 59 11.84 -17.24 7.71
CA TYR A 59 12.26 -16.24 6.74
C TYR A 59 11.93 -16.67 5.32
N SER A 60 12.25 -17.92 4.94
CA SER A 60 11.95 -18.46 3.61
C SER A 60 10.45 -18.40 3.28
N ARG A 61 9.58 -18.82 4.21
CA ARG A 61 8.12 -18.73 4.05
C ARG A 61 7.64 -17.28 3.89
N LEU A 62 8.23 -16.36 4.66
CA LEU A 62 7.88 -14.95 4.63
C LEU A 62 8.31 -14.29 3.31
N THR A 63 9.54 -14.54 2.85
CA THR A 63 10.05 -14.07 1.56
C THR A 63 9.16 -14.55 0.41
N HIS A 64 8.78 -15.83 0.42
CA HIS A 64 7.89 -16.36 -0.60
C HIS A 64 6.51 -15.69 -0.59
N SER A 65 5.94 -15.44 0.58
CA SER A 65 4.65 -14.73 0.72
C SER A 65 4.77 -13.28 0.27
N PHE A 66 5.87 -12.61 0.60
CA PHE A 66 6.17 -11.24 0.19
C PHE A 66 6.29 -11.12 -1.34
N GLU A 67 6.97 -12.06 -1.99
CA GLU A 67 7.05 -12.17 -3.45
C GLU A 67 5.67 -12.36 -4.10
N GLN A 68 4.86 -13.29 -3.59
CA GLN A 68 3.51 -13.54 -4.12
C GLN A 68 2.61 -12.31 -4.05
N MET A 69 2.78 -11.47 -3.03
CA MET A 69 2.05 -10.21 -2.90
C MET A 69 2.66 -9.04 -3.69
N ASN A 70 3.67 -9.31 -4.54
CA ASN A 70 4.40 -8.32 -5.31
C ASN A 70 5.08 -7.26 -4.40
N GLY A 71 5.59 -7.70 -3.26
CA GLY A 71 6.16 -6.86 -2.21
C GLY A 71 7.43 -6.11 -2.63
N TYR A 72 8.11 -6.46 -3.72
CA TYR A 72 9.24 -5.66 -4.21
C TYR A 72 8.82 -4.43 -5.02
N ALA A 73 7.60 -4.43 -5.55
CA ALA A 73 7.11 -3.38 -6.45
C ALA A 73 6.00 -2.50 -5.84
N TYR A 74 5.65 -2.66 -4.56
CA TYR A 74 4.56 -1.86 -3.96
C TYR A 74 4.78 -0.35 -4.07
N LYS A 75 6.02 0.14 -3.91
CA LYS A 75 6.33 1.57 -4.03
C LYS A 75 6.15 2.07 -5.46
N SER A 76 6.61 1.33 -6.46
CA SER A 76 6.46 1.71 -7.86
C SER A 76 5.00 1.60 -8.31
N GLU A 77 4.24 0.63 -7.78
CA GLU A 77 2.80 0.51 -7.98
C GLU A 77 2.04 1.74 -7.45
N ILE A 78 2.31 2.16 -6.21
CA ILE A 78 1.72 3.38 -5.61
C ILE A 78 2.06 4.61 -6.46
N THR A 79 3.34 4.79 -6.80
CA THR A 79 3.81 5.91 -7.63
C THR A 79 3.13 5.90 -9.00
N GLY A 80 2.99 4.74 -9.63
CA GLY A 80 2.33 4.58 -10.92
C GLY A 80 0.85 4.99 -10.87
N VAL A 81 0.12 4.55 -9.83
CA VAL A 81 -1.28 4.93 -9.62
C VAL A 81 -1.41 6.44 -9.42
N LEU A 82 -0.59 7.05 -8.55
CA LEU A 82 -0.65 8.50 -8.30
C LEU A 82 -0.35 9.33 -9.55
N LYS A 83 0.70 8.94 -10.31
CA LYS A 83 1.02 9.59 -11.58
C LYS A 83 -0.11 9.42 -12.61
N GLY A 84 -0.70 8.23 -12.70
CA GLY A 84 -1.84 7.95 -13.59
C GLY A 84 -3.08 8.78 -13.25
N LEU A 85 -3.23 9.18 -11.98
CA LEU A 85 -4.29 10.07 -11.51
C LEU A 85 -3.90 11.56 -11.63
N GLY A 86 -2.73 11.88 -12.18
CA GLY A 86 -2.29 13.25 -12.45
C GLY A 86 -1.71 13.97 -11.23
N PHE A 87 -1.14 13.25 -10.27
CA PHE A 87 -0.29 13.82 -9.22
C PHE A 87 1.18 13.80 -9.67
N THR A 88 1.92 14.85 -9.33
CA THR A 88 3.37 14.92 -9.50
C THR A 88 4.08 14.36 -8.27
N GLU A 89 5.36 14.02 -8.36
CA GLU A 89 6.12 13.53 -7.19
C GLU A 89 6.23 14.59 -6.08
N GLU A 90 6.21 15.88 -6.43
CA GLU A 90 6.16 16.96 -5.43
C GLU A 90 4.85 16.94 -4.63
N ASP A 91 3.75 16.52 -5.26
CA ASP A 91 2.45 16.41 -4.59
C ASP A 91 2.42 15.29 -3.55
N PHE A 92 3.28 14.28 -3.67
CA PHE A 92 3.23 13.08 -2.83
C PHE A 92 3.41 13.40 -1.34
N THR A 93 4.14 14.46 -1.04
CA THR A 93 4.44 14.92 0.33
C THR A 93 3.37 15.87 0.88
N LYS A 94 2.42 16.33 0.05
CA LYS A 94 1.33 17.21 0.50
C LYS A 94 0.38 16.46 1.41
N LYS A 95 -0.13 17.16 2.42
CA LYS A 95 -1.07 16.61 3.41
C LYS A 95 -2.46 16.48 2.81
N VAL A 96 -3.12 15.34 3.03
CA VAL A 96 -4.45 15.05 2.45
C VAL A 96 -5.48 16.08 2.90
N ASN A 97 -5.45 16.52 4.15
CA ASN A 97 -6.33 17.58 4.67
C ASN A 97 -6.21 18.93 3.93
N THR A 98 -5.09 19.22 3.26
CA THR A 98 -4.87 20.47 2.48
C THR A 98 -5.41 20.42 1.05
N LEU A 99 -5.88 19.26 0.60
CA LEU A 99 -6.30 19.04 -0.78
C LEU A 99 -7.71 19.57 -1.07
N SER A 100 -7.94 19.97 -2.32
CA SER A 100 -9.30 20.27 -2.80
C SER A 100 -10.17 19.01 -2.81
N GLY A 101 -11.50 19.17 -2.83
CA GLY A 101 -12.43 18.03 -2.87
C GLY A 101 -12.13 17.06 -4.02
N GLY A 102 -11.89 17.57 -5.24
CA GLY A 102 -11.54 16.73 -6.39
C GLY A 102 -10.19 16.03 -6.26
N GLN A 103 -9.20 16.64 -5.59
CA GLN A 103 -7.94 15.97 -5.27
C GLN A 103 -8.15 14.87 -4.22
N LYS A 104 -8.95 15.10 -3.17
CA LYS A 104 -9.32 14.07 -2.19
C LYS A 104 -10.03 12.89 -2.85
N THR A 105 -10.94 13.13 -3.81
CA THR A 105 -11.58 12.08 -4.61
C THR A 105 -10.58 11.27 -5.43
N ARG A 106 -9.58 11.93 -6.04
CA ARG A 106 -8.51 11.21 -6.76
C ARG A 106 -7.66 10.36 -5.81
N VAL A 107 -7.30 10.86 -4.62
CA VAL A 107 -6.60 10.06 -3.60
C VAL A 107 -7.44 8.84 -3.19
N ALA A 108 -8.74 9.03 -2.94
CA ALA A 108 -9.68 7.96 -2.62
C ALA A 108 -9.75 6.88 -3.71
N LEU A 109 -9.82 7.30 -4.98
CA LEU A 109 -9.77 6.40 -6.13
C LEU A 109 -8.44 5.66 -6.20
N GLY A 110 -7.31 6.34 -5.95
CA GLY A 110 -6.00 5.71 -5.90
C GLY A 110 -5.91 4.60 -4.84
N ARG A 111 -6.45 4.84 -3.65
CA ARG A 111 -6.56 3.80 -2.59
C ARG A 111 -7.39 2.62 -3.07
N LEU A 112 -8.54 2.88 -3.71
CA LEU A 112 -9.42 1.84 -4.24
C LEU A 112 -8.72 0.99 -5.30
N LEU A 113 -8.05 1.62 -6.26
CA LEU A 113 -7.32 0.92 -7.33
C LEU A 113 -6.22 0.01 -6.77
N LEU A 114 -5.54 0.43 -5.70
CA LEU A 114 -4.49 -0.37 -5.05
C LEU A 114 -5.01 -1.61 -4.33
N THR A 115 -6.31 -1.68 -4.01
CA THR A 115 -6.96 -2.89 -3.47
C THR A 115 -7.24 -3.94 -4.55
N LYS A 116 -7.04 -3.61 -5.83
CA LYS A 116 -7.27 -4.49 -7.00
C LYS A 116 -8.65 -5.20 -6.97
N PRO A 117 -9.76 -4.47 -6.82
CA PRO A 117 -11.08 -5.08 -6.84
C PRO A 117 -11.39 -5.60 -8.26
N ASP A 118 -12.13 -6.71 -8.35
CA ASP A 118 -12.58 -7.27 -9.64
C ASP A 118 -13.61 -6.35 -10.34
N ILE A 119 -14.41 -5.62 -9.56
CA ILE A 119 -15.45 -4.70 -10.03
C ILE A 119 -15.34 -3.38 -9.26
N ILE A 120 -15.42 -2.26 -9.97
CA ILE A 120 -15.47 -0.92 -9.38
C ILE A 120 -16.81 -0.26 -9.72
N LEU A 121 -17.52 0.21 -8.70
CA LEU A 121 -18.72 1.03 -8.83
C LEU A 121 -18.36 2.48 -8.48
N LEU A 122 -18.51 3.37 -9.46
CA LEU A 122 -18.31 4.81 -9.32
C LEU A 122 -19.66 5.52 -9.45
N ASP A 123 -19.97 6.38 -8.49
CA ASP A 123 -21.14 7.25 -8.56
C ASP A 123 -20.74 8.59 -9.23
N GLU A 124 -21.32 8.88 -10.40
CA GLU A 124 -21.07 10.02 -11.30
C GLU A 124 -19.58 10.40 -11.57
N PRO A 125 -18.91 9.79 -12.58
CA PRO A 125 -17.51 10.05 -12.87
C PRO A 125 -17.22 11.34 -13.67
N THR A 126 -18.23 12.17 -13.97
CA THR A 126 -18.17 13.18 -15.06
C THR A 126 -18.29 14.66 -14.68
N ASN A 127 -18.29 15.04 -13.40
CA ASN A 127 -18.32 16.48 -13.00
C ASN A 127 -16.95 17.03 -12.58
#